data_AF-A0AAU7D5Z6-F1
#
_entry.id   AF-A0AAU7D5Z6-F1
#
_cell.length_a   1.000
_cell.length_b   1.000
_cell.length_c   1.000
_cell.angle_alpha   90.00
_cell.angle_beta   90.00
_cell.angle_gamma   90.00
#
_symmetry.space_group_name_H-M   'P 1'
#
loop_
_entity.id
_entity.type
_entity.pdbx_description
1 polymer ?
#
loop_
_entity_poly.entity_id
_entity_poly.type
_entity_poly.pdbx_seq_one_letter_code
_entity_poly.pdbx_strand_id
1 'polypeptide(L)'
;MIIGGGHPDAVSFNDVGSPDGRHTSGLKVHINAQVVRVEDLNWYYKLLQLCPDIPGELKSKVVNARFDDLPFMTKAEIWTTLGKVLIHVVDPRPYKSDVDSLLRTVMKRENAPEYVRSSASEGYVWAQSLQQRTQMFAAESILGDSVAARAHRTAQAFGEDAFMMPFERVEPRELVTIQDFKCDPKGVVRKVTEWSAKAAAAFHGSMDALDTFGDHHVMYGFNAGQHIRRKMLRPLIELHAFDKGDEQQMRVLEDVRGKLIESMTDPNDVFARMQRLIPVPKYAELDSKETLFGQAADLAAGIASTHFQREGIAGLVSRFEHVTYNGKRTRGSDIARITHELGRR
;
A
#
# COMPACT_ATOMS: atom_id res chain seq x y z
N MET A 1 10.88 -6.22 -30.43
CA MET A 1 10.61 -5.14 -29.47
C MET A 1 11.76 -5.13 -28.49
N ILE A 2 12.55 -4.04 -28.41
CA ILE A 2 13.63 -3.93 -27.42
C ILE A 2 12.96 -3.43 -26.14
N ILE A 3 12.78 -4.31 -25.16
CA ILE A 3 12.24 -3.96 -23.85
C ILE A 3 13.39 -3.31 -23.06
N GLY A 4 13.19 -2.06 -22.62
CA GLY A 4 14.20 -1.32 -21.87
C GLY A 4 14.27 -1.75 -20.40
N GLY A 5 15.37 -1.44 -19.73
CA GLY A 5 15.54 -1.67 -18.29
C GLY A 5 14.75 -0.73 -17.37
N GLY A 6 13.86 0.12 -17.91
CA GLY A 6 13.14 1.17 -17.18
C GLY A 6 14.01 2.38 -16.82
N HIS A 7 13.48 3.30 -16.00
CA HIS A 7 14.19 4.51 -15.57
C HIS A 7 15.49 4.15 -14.82
N PRO A 8 16.67 4.64 -15.24
CA PRO A 8 17.96 4.15 -14.76
C PRO A 8 18.14 4.31 -13.24
N ASP A 9 17.68 5.42 -12.69
CA ASP A 9 17.83 5.74 -11.26
C ASP A 9 16.71 5.17 -10.37
N ALA A 10 15.72 4.47 -10.96
CA ALA A 10 14.64 3.89 -10.17
C ALA A 10 15.13 2.70 -9.35
N VAL A 11 14.94 2.75 -8.04
CA VAL A 11 15.28 1.66 -7.13
C VAL A 11 14.23 0.54 -7.14
N SER A 12 13.00 0.86 -7.54
CA SER A 12 11.92 -0.12 -7.67
C SER A 12 10.89 0.26 -8.74
N PHE A 13 10.12 -0.74 -9.15
CA PHE A 13 9.08 -0.66 -10.17
C PHE A 13 7.76 -1.20 -9.59
N ASN A 14 6.67 -0.51 -9.87
CA ASN A 14 5.40 -0.74 -9.19
C ASN A 14 4.25 -0.85 -10.19
N ASP A 15 3.41 -1.87 -9.98
CA ASP A 15 2.16 -2.03 -10.72
C ASP A 15 1.04 -2.55 -9.80
N VAL A 16 -0.21 -2.31 -10.18
CA VAL A 16 -1.41 -2.52 -9.36
C VAL A 16 -2.32 -3.57 -9.98
N GLY A 17 -2.45 -4.69 -9.28
CA GLY A 17 -3.44 -5.72 -9.50
C GLY A 17 -4.70 -5.50 -8.65
N SER A 18 -5.76 -6.22 -9.01
CA SER A 18 -6.99 -6.29 -8.22
C SER A 18 -7.65 -7.66 -8.43
N PRO A 19 -8.11 -8.34 -7.37
CA PRO A 19 -8.94 -9.53 -7.54
C PRO A 19 -10.29 -9.15 -8.18
N ASP A 20 -11.00 -10.14 -8.71
CA ASP A 20 -12.33 -9.92 -9.25
C ASP A 20 -13.30 -9.43 -8.15
N GLY A 21 -13.96 -8.30 -8.42
CA GLY A 21 -14.89 -7.63 -7.49
C GLY A 21 -16.01 -8.52 -6.97
N ARG A 22 -16.38 -9.59 -7.70
CA ARG A 22 -17.37 -10.59 -7.25
C ARG A 22 -16.90 -11.36 -6.02
N HIS A 23 -15.60 -11.51 -5.82
CA HIS A 23 -15.01 -12.18 -4.66
C HIS A 23 -14.75 -11.24 -3.47
N THR A 24 -14.94 -9.93 -3.66
CA THR A 24 -14.68 -8.89 -2.66
C THR A 24 -15.93 -8.06 -2.35
N SER A 25 -17.11 -8.67 -2.45
CA SER A 25 -18.40 -8.03 -2.13
C SER A 25 -18.67 -6.76 -2.95
N GLY A 26 -18.18 -6.70 -4.19
CA GLY A 26 -18.29 -5.56 -5.09
C GLY A 26 -17.33 -4.40 -4.77
N LEU A 27 -16.48 -4.52 -3.76
CA LEU A 27 -15.48 -3.51 -3.42
C LEU A 27 -14.14 -3.80 -4.11
N LYS A 28 -13.49 -2.77 -4.64
CA LYS A 28 -12.20 -2.92 -5.30
C LYS A 28 -11.08 -2.99 -4.26
N VAL A 29 -10.44 -4.15 -4.14
CA VAL A 29 -9.19 -4.32 -3.37
C VAL A 29 -8.03 -3.97 -4.29
N HIS A 30 -7.06 -3.22 -3.80
CA HIS A 30 -5.86 -2.85 -4.57
C HIS A 30 -4.65 -3.61 -4.04
N ILE A 31 -3.91 -4.25 -4.94
CA ILE A 31 -2.71 -5.03 -4.63
C ILE A 31 -1.57 -4.46 -5.47
N ASN A 32 -0.70 -3.66 -4.87
CA ASN A 32 0.49 -3.15 -5.53
C ASN A 32 1.65 -4.13 -5.34
N ALA A 33 2.23 -4.62 -6.44
CA ALA A 33 3.48 -5.35 -6.39
C ALA A 33 4.65 -4.41 -6.68
N GLN A 34 5.69 -4.50 -5.86
CA GLN A 34 6.90 -3.70 -5.97
C GLN A 34 8.09 -4.61 -6.21
N VAL A 35 8.69 -4.47 -7.39
CA VAL A 35 9.89 -5.19 -7.80
C VAL A 35 11.09 -4.27 -7.58
N VAL A 36 11.98 -4.66 -6.67
CA VAL A 36 13.20 -3.91 -6.37
C VAL A 36 14.27 -4.22 -7.43
N ARG A 37 14.92 -3.19 -7.96
CA ARG A 37 15.87 -3.33 -9.07
C ARG A 37 17.08 -4.23 -8.75
N VAL A 38 17.53 -4.23 -7.48
CA VAL A 38 18.69 -5.02 -7.05
C VAL A 38 18.39 -6.50 -6.86
N GLU A 39 17.10 -6.88 -6.83
CA GLU A 39 16.68 -8.26 -6.69
C GLU A 39 16.70 -9.01 -8.03
N ASP A 40 16.82 -10.34 -7.93
CA ASP A 40 16.94 -11.23 -9.08
C ASP A 40 15.58 -11.48 -9.77
N LEU A 41 15.53 -11.23 -11.08
CA LEU A 41 14.37 -11.49 -11.95
C LEU A 41 14.32 -12.91 -12.55
N ASN A 42 15.13 -13.85 -12.05
CA ASN A 42 15.12 -15.24 -12.53
C ASN A 42 13.73 -15.89 -12.55
N TRP A 43 12.87 -15.59 -11.57
CA TRP A 43 11.48 -16.06 -11.57
C TRP A 43 10.71 -15.57 -12.80
N TYR A 44 10.91 -14.31 -13.18
CA TYR A 44 10.22 -13.68 -14.31
C TYR A 44 10.68 -14.31 -15.62
N TYR A 45 11.99 -14.44 -15.83
CA TYR A 45 12.53 -15.08 -17.03
C TYR A 45 12.10 -16.55 -17.15
N LYS A 46 12.05 -17.30 -16.04
CA LYS A 46 11.51 -18.66 -16.03
C LYS A 46 10.04 -18.68 -16.46
N LEU A 47 9.21 -17.75 -15.99
CA LEU A 47 7.81 -17.65 -16.42
C LEU A 47 7.68 -17.28 -17.90
N LEU A 48 8.54 -16.42 -18.44
CA LEU A 48 8.57 -16.12 -19.88
C LEU A 48 8.85 -17.38 -20.71
N GLN A 49 9.79 -18.22 -20.28
CA GLN A 49 10.14 -19.47 -20.98
C GLN A 49 8.99 -20.48 -21.00
N LEU A 50 8.02 -20.39 -20.09
CA LEU A 50 6.82 -21.24 -20.09
C LEU A 50 5.78 -20.80 -21.11
N CYS A 51 5.92 -19.58 -21.65
CA CYS A 51 4.98 -18.98 -22.59
C CYS A 51 5.66 -18.49 -23.88
N PRO A 52 6.46 -19.34 -24.57
CA PRO A 52 7.22 -18.92 -25.75
C PRO A 52 6.34 -18.60 -26.96
N ASP A 53 5.11 -19.12 -26.96
CA ASP A 53 4.09 -18.98 -28.00
C ASP A 53 3.27 -17.70 -27.89
N ILE A 54 3.45 -16.90 -26.83
CA ILE A 54 2.66 -15.69 -26.59
C ILE A 54 3.49 -14.46 -26.99
N PRO A 55 3.22 -13.84 -28.14
CA PRO A 55 3.92 -12.62 -28.53
C PRO A 55 3.44 -11.43 -27.69
N GLY A 56 4.37 -10.64 -27.19
CA GLY A 56 4.07 -9.38 -26.50
C GLY A 56 3.85 -9.54 -24.98
N GLU A 57 2.86 -8.81 -24.46
CA GLU A 57 2.61 -8.70 -23.01
C GLU A 57 1.98 -9.98 -22.43
N LEU A 58 2.61 -10.54 -21.41
CA LEU A 58 2.15 -11.77 -20.76
C LEU A 58 1.08 -11.48 -19.72
N LYS A 59 -0.16 -11.88 -20.03
CA LYS A 59 -1.28 -11.74 -19.09
C LYS A 59 -1.16 -12.77 -17.97
N SER A 60 -1.21 -12.27 -16.73
CA SER A 60 -1.11 -13.07 -15.50
C SER A 60 -2.07 -14.26 -15.44
N LYS A 61 -3.29 -14.17 -15.99
CA LYS A 61 -4.23 -15.30 -16.06
C LYS A 61 -3.68 -16.50 -16.83
N VAL A 62 -2.98 -16.26 -17.93
CA VAL A 62 -2.40 -17.33 -18.77
C VAL A 62 -1.19 -17.93 -18.07
N VAL A 63 -0.35 -17.07 -17.48
CA VAL A 63 0.82 -17.51 -16.70
C VAL A 63 0.38 -18.34 -15.51
N ASN A 64 -0.64 -17.92 -14.75
CA ASN A 64 -1.14 -18.66 -13.58
C ASN A 64 -1.64 -20.06 -13.94
N ALA A 65 -2.36 -20.20 -15.05
CA ALA A 65 -2.84 -21.51 -15.50
C ALA A 65 -1.66 -22.46 -15.78
N ARG A 66 -0.65 -22.00 -16.53
CA ARG A 66 0.54 -22.82 -16.83
C ARG A 66 1.44 -23.04 -15.62
N PHE A 67 1.51 -22.06 -14.73
CA PHE A 67 2.29 -22.13 -13.49
C PHE A 67 1.73 -23.19 -12.54
N ASP A 68 0.40 -23.25 -12.39
CA ASP A 68 -0.29 -24.23 -11.55
C ASP A 68 0.06 -25.68 -11.97
N ASP A 69 0.22 -25.92 -13.28
CA ASP A 69 0.54 -27.23 -13.87
C ASP A 69 2.01 -27.66 -13.74
N LEU A 70 2.91 -26.78 -13.29
CA LEU A 70 4.33 -27.10 -13.18
C LEU A 70 4.64 -28.14 -12.09
N PRO A 71 5.74 -28.92 -12.25
CA PRO A 71 6.27 -29.77 -11.19
C PRO A 71 6.57 -28.97 -9.92
N PHE A 72 6.41 -29.61 -8.76
CA PHE A 72 6.62 -28.99 -7.45
C PHE A 72 7.99 -28.30 -7.33
N MET A 73 9.07 -28.98 -7.74
CA MET A 73 10.43 -28.44 -7.66
C MET A 73 10.59 -27.16 -8.49
N THR A 74 10.02 -27.13 -9.71
CA THR A 74 10.05 -25.93 -10.57
C THR A 74 9.27 -24.78 -9.95
N LYS A 75 8.10 -25.04 -9.36
CA LYS A 75 7.33 -24.03 -8.64
C LYS A 75 8.12 -23.48 -7.45
N ALA A 76 8.76 -24.35 -6.67
CA ALA A 76 9.56 -23.95 -5.51
C ALA A 76 10.74 -23.05 -5.91
N GLU A 77 11.44 -23.37 -7.00
CA GLU A 77 12.51 -22.54 -7.52
C GLU A 77 12.01 -21.16 -7.96
N ILE A 78 10.88 -21.08 -8.66
CA ILE A 78 10.29 -19.80 -9.08
C ILE A 78 9.89 -18.97 -7.84
N TRP A 79 9.29 -19.61 -6.84
CA TRP A 79 8.91 -18.96 -5.59
C TRP A 79 10.09 -18.43 -4.78
N THR A 80 11.28 -18.99 -4.93
CA THR A 80 12.48 -18.56 -4.19
C THR A 80 12.84 -17.10 -4.47
N THR A 81 12.61 -16.60 -5.68
CA THR A 81 12.86 -15.19 -6.03
C THR A 81 11.58 -14.39 -6.23
N LEU A 82 10.47 -15.00 -6.67
CA LEU A 82 9.17 -14.32 -6.72
C LEU A 82 8.66 -13.93 -5.31
N GLY A 83 8.91 -14.77 -4.30
CA GLY A 83 8.49 -14.52 -2.91
C GLY A 83 9.12 -13.26 -2.30
N LYS A 84 10.20 -12.74 -2.89
CA LYS A 84 10.86 -11.50 -2.46
C LYS A 84 10.21 -10.22 -2.99
N VAL A 85 9.30 -10.33 -3.96
CA VAL A 85 8.53 -9.17 -4.43
C VAL A 85 7.69 -8.64 -3.28
N LEU A 86 7.72 -7.32 -3.07
CA LEU A 86 6.98 -6.70 -1.97
C LEU A 86 5.53 -6.51 -2.40
N ILE A 87 4.59 -7.00 -1.60
CA ILE A 87 3.16 -6.94 -1.89
C ILE A 87 2.47 -6.00 -0.90
N HIS A 88 1.78 -4.98 -1.42
CA HIS A 88 1.02 -4.04 -0.62
C HIS A 88 -0.46 -4.12 -0.96
N VAL A 89 -1.26 -4.56 0.01
CA VAL A 89 -2.69 -4.77 -0.13
C VAL A 89 -3.43 -3.68 0.64
N VAL A 90 -4.39 -3.04 -0.02
CA VAL A 90 -5.39 -2.20 0.64
C VAL A 90 -6.77 -2.75 0.34
N ASP A 91 -7.43 -3.21 1.38
CA ASP A 91 -8.75 -3.81 1.35
C ASP A 91 -9.74 -2.90 2.08
N PRO A 92 -10.74 -2.32 1.37
CA PRO A 92 -11.73 -1.45 1.97
C PRO A 92 -12.80 -2.18 2.79
N ARG A 93 -12.87 -3.53 2.73
CA ARG A 93 -13.94 -4.31 3.38
C ARG A 93 -13.99 -4.17 4.91
N PRO A 94 -12.86 -4.23 5.65
CA PRO A 94 -12.88 -4.03 7.11
C PRO A 94 -13.45 -2.66 7.50
N TYR A 95 -13.02 -1.59 6.82
CA TYR A 95 -13.51 -0.22 7.07
C TYR A 95 -15.01 -0.08 6.81
N LYS A 96 -15.51 -0.72 5.75
CA LYS A 96 -16.95 -0.75 5.49
C LYS A 96 -17.69 -1.53 6.58
N SER A 97 -17.16 -2.67 7.02
CA SER A 97 -17.75 -3.46 8.09
C SER A 97 -17.84 -2.67 9.40
N ASP A 98 -16.81 -1.88 9.74
CA ASP A 98 -16.81 -1.05 10.94
C ASP A 98 -17.87 0.06 10.86
N VAL A 99 -18.03 0.66 9.68
CA VAL A 99 -19.10 1.64 9.42
C VAL A 99 -20.49 1.00 9.49
N ASP A 100 -20.67 -0.18 8.92
CA ASP A 100 -21.93 -0.92 8.97
C ASP A 100 -22.28 -1.27 10.44
N SER A 101 -21.29 -1.69 11.24
CA SER A 101 -21.43 -1.93 12.68
C SER A 101 -21.81 -0.65 13.46
N LEU A 102 -21.19 0.48 13.13
CA LEU A 102 -21.52 1.77 13.73
C LEU A 102 -22.96 2.17 13.40
N LEU A 103 -23.41 1.98 12.16
CA LEU A 103 -24.80 2.25 11.76
C LEU A 103 -25.79 1.39 12.54
N ARG A 104 -25.52 0.08 12.67
CA ARG A 104 -26.36 -0.83 13.47
C ARG A 104 -26.47 -0.36 14.91
N THR A 105 -25.36 0.07 15.49
CA THR A 105 -25.28 0.55 16.87
C THR A 105 -26.05 1.86 17.07
N VAL A 106 -25.79 2.87 16.23
CA VAL A 106 -26.39 4.21 16.35
C VAL A 106 -27.90 4.17 16.05
N MET A 107 -28.31 3.40 15.04
CA MET A 107 -29.72 3.27 14.67
C MET A 107 -30.47 2.20 15.47
N LYS A 108 -29.76 1.43 16.30
CA LYS A 108 -30.28 0.28 17.06
C LYS A 108 -31.07 -0.70 16.19
N ARG A 109 -30.53 -1.01 15.01
CA ARG A 109 -31.21 -1.82 13.98
C ARG A 109 -30.21 -2.67 13.20
N GLU A 110 -30.41 -3.98 13.19
CA GLU A 110 -29.50 -4.93 12.51
C GLU A 110 -29.39 -4.69 11.00
N ASN A 111 -30.51 -4.38 10.35
CA ASN A 111 -30.55 -4.06 8.92
C ASN A 111 -30.38 -2.56 8.62
N ALA A 112 -29.76 -1.79 9.53
CA ALA A 112 -29.50 -0.36 9.33
C ALA A 112 -28.72 -0.08 8.02
N PRO A 113 -27.65 -0.81 7.68
CA PRO A 113 -26.91 -0.57 6.44
C PRO A 113 -27.75 -0.78 5.17
N GLU A 114 -28.57 -1.82 5.14
CA GLU A 114 -29.50 -2.10 4.04
C GLU A 114 -30.59 -1.04 3.96
N TYR A 115 -31.16 -0.65 5.10
CA TYR A 115 -32.21 0.35 5.19
C TYR A 115 -31.74 1.72 4.68
N VAL A 116 -30.55 2.17 5.08
CA VAL A 116 -29.98 3.42 4.57
C VAL A 116 -29.77 3.34 3.05
N ARG A 117 -29.26 2.21 2.54
CA ARG A 117 -29.06 2.02 1.09
C ARG A 117 -30.36 1.98 0.30
N SER A 118 -31.40 1.33 0.80
CA SER A 118 -32.70 1.27 0.13
C SER A 118 -33.35 2.66 0.12
N SER A 119 -33.38 3.35 1.27
CA SER A 119 -33.94 4.71 1.35
C SER A 119 -33.16 5.71 0.51
N ALA A 120 -31.83 5.60 0.40
CA ALA A 120 -31.05 6.46 -0.48
C ALA A 120 -31.42 6.25 -1.96
N SER A 121 -31.69 4.99 -2.33
CA SER A 121 -32.08 4.58 -3.70
C SER A 121 -33.51 5.00 -4.04
N GLU A 122 -34.39 5.08 -3.04
CA GLU A 122 -35.75 5.64 -3.14
C GLU A 122 -35.78 7.17 -3.20
N GLY A 123 -34.62 7.84 -3.05
CA GLY A 123 -34.49 9.29 -3.20
C GLY A 123 -34.56 10.09 -1.90
N TYR A 124 -34.56 9.44 -0.73
CA TYR A 124 -34.57 10.14 0.55
C TYR A 124 -33.26 10.91 0.79
N VAL A 125 -33.34 12.23 0.89
CA VAL A 125 -32.17 13.15 1.01
C VAL A 125 -31.31 12.83 2.24
N TRP A 126 -31.93 12.53 3.38
CA TRP A 126 -31.21 12.18 4.61
C TRP A 126 -30.40 10.89 4.45
N ALA A 127 -30.94 9.90 3.73
CA ALA A 127 -30.31 8.61 3.49
C ALA A 127 -29.15 8.75 2.50
N GLN A 128 -29.31 9.55 1.44
CA GLN A 128 -28.23 9.89 0.52
C GLN A 128 -27.09 10.61 1.23
N SER A 129 -27.43 11.57 2.11
CA SER A 129 -26.44 12.32 2.90
C SER A 129 -25.69 11.41 3.87
N LEU A 130 -26.40 10.51 4.54
CA LEU A 130 -25.80 9.53 5.45
C LEU A 130 -24.91 8.52 4.69
N GLN A 131 -25.35 8.06 3.50
CA GLN A 131 -24.55 7.19 2.65
C GLN A 131 -23.26 7.86 2.17
N GLN A 132 -23.29 9.16 1.84
CA GLN A 132 -22.09 9.90 1.48
C GLN A 132 -21.14 10.05 2.67
N ARG A 133 -21.65 10.41 3.85
CA ARG A 133 -20.83 10.54 5.07
C ARG A 133 -20.17 9.24 5.48
N THR A 134 -20.88 8.12 5.38
CA THR A 134 -20.35 6.79 5.68
C THR A 134 -19.24 6.37 4.70
N GLN A 135 -19.36 6.73 3.42
CA GLN A 135 -18.29 6.55 2.43
C GLN A 135 -17.06 7.42 2.74
N MET A 136 -17.27 8.69 3.11
CA MET A 136 -16.18 9.60 3.47
C MET A 136 -15.44 9.11 4.71
N PHE A 137 -16.16 8.68 5.75
CA PHE A 137 -15.57 8.14 6.97
C PHE A 137 -14.73 6.87 6.70
N ALA A 138 -15.22 5.96 5.85
CA ALA A 138 -14.45 4.79 5.46
C ALA A 138 -13.16 5.18 4.71
N ALA A 139 -13.22 6.18 3.83
CA ALA A 139 -12.05 6.68 3.11
C ALA A 139 -11.05 7.40 4.04
N GLU A 140 -11.52 8.23 4.96
CA GLU A 140 -10.69 8.86 5.99
C GLU A 140 -9.99 7.80 6.86
N SER A 141 -10.70 6.73 7.23
CA SER A 141 -10.12 5.62 7.98
C SER A 141 -9.02 4.89 7.20
N ILE A 142 -9.21 4.67 5.89
CA ILE A 142 -8.18 4.08 5.01
C ILE A 142 -6.95 5.00 4.92
N LEU A 143 -7.14 6.31 4.75
CA LEU A 143 -6.03 7.28 4.75
C LEU A 143 -5.31 7.30 6.10
N GLY A 144 -6.06 7.30 7.20
CA GLY A 144 -5.55 7.26 8.55
C GLY A 144 -4.68 6.03 8.82
N ASP A 145 -5.04 4.88 8.27
CA ASP A 145 -4.26 3.64 8.39
C ASP A 145 -3.15 3.48 7.36
N SER A 146 -3.10 4.33 6.33
CA SER A 146 -2.07 4.25 5.28
C SER A 146 -0.64 4.29 5.84
N VAL A 147 0.30 3.69 5.11
CA VAL A 147 1.72 3.69 5.50
C VAL A 147 2.24 5.11 5.67
N ALA A 148 1.82 6.06 4.82
CA ALA A 148 2.21 7.46 4.93
C ALA A 148 1.78 8.08 6.27
N ALA A 149 0.52 7.90 6.65
CA ALA A 149 -0.01 8.44 7.90
C ALA A 149 0.64 7.79 9.13
N ARG A 150 0.95 6.48 9.05
CA ARG A 150 1.70 5.76 10.09
C ARG A 150 3.13 6.29 10.21
N ALA A 151 3.85 6.44 9.09
CA ALA A 151 5.20 6.97 9.08
C ALA A 151 5.26 8.38 9.66
N HIS A 152 4.25 9.22 9.37
CA HIS A 152 4.15 10.55 9.94
C HIS A 152 3.93 10.53 11.46
N ARG A 153 2.95 9.77 11.93
CA ARG A 153 2.67 9.61 13.37
C ARG A 153 3.89 9.12 14.11
N THR A 154 4.58 8.14 13.55
CA THR A 154 5.79 7.59 14.16
C THR A 154 6.93 8.60 14.16
N ALA A 155 7.17 9.31 13.06
CA ALA A 155 8.18 10.36 13.00
C ALA A 155 7.93 11.49 14.00
N GLN A 156 6.69 11.93 14.16
CA GLN A 156 6.35 12.96 15.14
C GLN A 156 6.52 12.46 16.58
N ALA A 157 6.09 11.23 16.88
CA ALA A 157 6.27 10.63 18.20
C ALA A 157 7.75 10.52 18.61
N PHE A 158 8.67 10.43 17.65
CA PHE A 158 10.12 10.45 17.88
C PHE A 158 10.76 11.83 17.74
N GLY A 159 9.99 12.84 17.33
CA GLY A 159 10.43 14.22 17.15
C GLY A 159 10.06 15.15 18.28
N GLU A 160 8.96 14.87 18.98
CA GLU A 160 8.62 15.49 20.25
C GLU A 160 9.54 14.88 21.32
N ASP A 161 10.31 15.73 22.01
CA ASP A 161 11.23 15.30 23.06
C ASP A 161 10.53 14.37 24.05
N ALA A 162 11.24 13.32 24.47
CA ALA A 162 10.80 12.33 25.47
C ALA A 162 10.43 12.92 26.85
N PHE A 163 10.46 14.26 26.98
CA PHE A 163 10.08 15.04 28.15
C PHE A 163 8.65 15.59 28.09
N MET A 164 7.92 15.46 26.97
CA MET A 164 6.50 15.78 26.92
C MET A 164 5.70 14.77 27.75
N MET A 165 4.92 15.27 28.71
CA MET A 165 4.03 14.43 29.53
C MET A 165 3.03 13.69 28.62
N PRO A 166 2.58 12.47 28.96
CA PRO A 166 1.68 11.66 28.12
C PRO A 166 0.39 12.37 27.65
N PHE A 167 -0.01 13.43 28.36
CA PHE A 167 -1.26 14.17 28.18
C PHE A 167 -1.15 15.35 27.18
N GLU A 168 0.07 15.68 26.73
CA GLU A 168 0.34 16.79 25.81
C GLU A 168 0.66 16.35 24.38
N ARG A 169 0.56 15.04 24.09
CA ARG A 169 0.74 14.52 22.72
C ARG A 169 -0.35 15.09 21.81
N VAL A 170 0.02 16.09 21.03
CA VAL A 170 -0.85 16.67 20.01
C VAL A 170 -0.95 15.66 18.88
N GLU A 171 -2.17 15.28 18.49
CA GLU A 171 -2.31 14.45 17.30
C GLU A 171 -1.72 15.20 16.08
N PRO A 172 -0.86 14.54 15.29
CA PRO A 172 -0.36 15.12 14.04
C PRO A 172 -1.50 15.67 13.21
N ARG A 173 -1.26 16.83 12.60
CA ARG A 173 -2.08 17.25 11.48
C ARG A 173 -2.05 16.17 10.40
N GLU A 174 -3.22 15.93 9.79
CA GLU A 174 -3.34 14.98 8.70
C GLU A 174 -2.45 15.41 7.52
N LEU A 175 -1.61 14.48 7.03
CA LEU A 175 -0.76 14.74 5.86
C LEU A 175 -1.54 14.87 4.56
N VAL A 176 -2.64 14.11 4.50
CA VAL A 176 -3.48 13.90 3.34
C VAL A 176 -4.92 13.75 3.82
N THR A 177 -5.82 14.37 3.08
CA THR A 177 -7.26 14.37 3.33
C THR A 177 -7.99 13.88 2.09
N ILE A 178 -9.26 13.52 2.25
CA ILE A 178 -10.12 13.15 1.11
C ILE A 178 -10.27 14.29 0.08
N GLN A 179 -10.11 15.56 0.48
CA GLN A 179 -10.24 16.72 -0.41
C GLN A 179 -9.11 16.80 -1.45
N ASP A 180 -7.94 16.25 -1.12
CA ASP A 180 -6.77 16.24 -2.00
C ASP A 180 -7.01 15.41 -3.29
N PHE A 181 -7.98 14.48 -3.26
CA PHE A 181 -8.30 13.59 -4.39
C PHE A 181 -9.28 14.18 -5.41
N LYS A 182 -9.89 15.34 -5.11
CA LYS A 182 -10.83 16.07 -5.99
C LYS A 182 -11.83 15.14 -6.69
N CYS A 183 -12.52 14.28 -5.94
CA CYS A 183 -13.41 13.27 -6.50
C CYS A 183 -14.82 13.30 -5.88
N ASP A 184 -15.77 12.74 -6.63
CA ASP A 184 -17.13 12.49 -6.15
C ASP A 184 -17.10 11.53 -4.94
N PRO A 185 -17.91 11.80 -3.89
CA PRO A 185 -18.09 10.89 -2.74
C PRO A 185 -18.31 9.42 -3.14
N LYS A 186 -19.03 9.12 -4.22
CA LYS A 186 -19.29 7.74 -4.66
C LYS A 186 -18.02 6.98 -5.05
N GLY A 187 -16.99 7.69 -5.52
CA GLY A 187 -15.71 7.11 -5.95
C GLY A 187 -14.57 7.25 -4.94
N VAL A 188 -14.79 7.96 -3.83
CA VAL A 188 -13.71 8.36 -2.89
C VAL A 188 -12.99 7.17 -2.29
N VAL A 189 -13.74 6.14 -1.83
CA VAL A 189 -13.16 4.93 -1.24
C VAL A 189 -12.24 4.23 -2.23
N ARG A 190 -12.66 4.08 -3.49
CA ARG A 190 -11.83 3.44 -4.53
C ARG A 190 -10.55 4.25 -4.78
N LYS A 191 -10.66 5.58 -4.95
CA LYS A 191 -9.49 6.44 -5.20
C LYS A 191 -8.49 6.40 -4.05
N VAL A 192 -8.98 6.50 -2.83
CA VAL A 192 -8.16 6.45 -1.62
C VAL A 192 -7.52 5.07 -1.45
N THR A 193 -8.26 3.99 -1.68
CA THR A 193 -7.71 2.62 -1.62
C THR A 193 -6.55 2.44 -2.61
N GLU A 194 -6.73 2.91 -3.85
CA GLU A 194 -5.70 2.87 -4.88
C GLU A 194 -4.46 3.68 -4.49
N TRP A 195 -4.66 4.93 -4.05
CA TRP A 195 -3.56 5.78 -3.61
C TRP A 195 -2.84 5.21 -2.39
N SER A 196 -3.56 4.67 -1.40
CA SER A 196 -2.96 4.08 -0.21
C SER A 196 -2.10 2.86 -0.54
N ALA A 197 -2.44 2.09 -1.59
CA ALA A 197 -1.61 0.98 -2.06
C ALA A 197 -0.31 1.49 -2.71
N LYS A 198 -0.38 2.55 -3.54
CA LYS A 198 0.81 3.24 -4.09
C LYS A 198 1.67 3.85 -2.99
N ALA A 199 1.04 4.50 -2.01
CA ALA A 199 1.70 5.09 -0.86
C ALA A 199 2.42 4.04 -0.01
N ALA A 200 1.87 2.83 0.11
CA ALA A 200 2.57 1.74 0.78
C ALA A 200 3.87 1.37 0.05
N ALA A 201 3.85 1.27 -1.27
CA ALA A 201 5.06 1.00 -2.04
C ALA A 201 6.10 2.12 -1.93
N ALA A 202 5.65 3.38 -1.93
CA ALA A 202 6.50 4.56 -1.80
C ALA A 202 7.13 4.73 -0.41
N PHE A 203 6.43 4.31 0.66
CA PHE A 203 6.78 4.69 2.04
C PHE A 203 7.00 3.52 3.00
N HIS A 204 6.82 2.25 2.58
CA HIS A 204 7.04 1.11 3.48
C HIS A 204 8.48 1.07 4.00
N GLY A 205 9.47 1.43 3.17
CA GLY A 205 10.88 1.43 3.57
C GLY A 205 11.13 2.30 4.80
N SER A 206 10.42 3.42 4.93
CA SER A 206 10.50 4.29 6.11
C SER A 206 9.99 3.60 7.37
N MET A 207 8.96 2.74 7.27
CA MET A 207 8.46 1.98 8.41
C MET A 207 9.35 0.76 8.71
N ASP A 208 9.83 0.06 7.69
CA ASP A 208 10.71 -1.10 7.84
C ASP A 208 12.08 -0.72 8.45
N ALA A 209 12.51 0.53 8.27
CA ALA A 209 13.68 1.07 8.93
C ALA A 209 13.60 0.99 10.48
N LEU A 210 12.39 0.87 11.04
CA LEU A 210 12.17 0.66 12.48
C LEU A 210 12.35 -0.80 12.89
N ASP A 211 11.97 -1.76 12.04
CA ASP A 211 12.12 -3.19 12.32
C ASP A 211 13.61 -3.58 12.36
N THR A 212 14.48 -2.86 11.62
CA THR A 212 15.94 -3.04 11.63
C THR A 212 16.64 -2.33 12.80
N PHE A 213 15.90 -1.68 13.70
CA PHE A 213 16.44 -0.95 14.85
C PHE A 213 16.80 -1.86 16.04
N GLY A 214 16.85 -3.18 15.82
CA GLY A 214 17.05 -4.24 16.83
C GLY A 214 18.36 -4.23 17.63
N ASP A 215 19.20 -3.20 17.52
CA ASP A 215 20.29 -2.98 18.46
C ASP A 215 19.78 -2.21 19.69
N HIS A 216 19.52 -2.96 20.77
CA HIS A 216 19.04 -2.48 22.06
C HIS A 216 19.85 -1.31 22.67
N HIS A 217 21.07 -1.07 22.21
CA HIS A 217 21.93 0.01 22.71
C HIS A 217 21.57 1.42 22.20
N VAL A 218 20.82 1.57 21.10
CA VAL A 218 20.53 2.89 20.51
C VAL A 218 19.21 3.50 21.00
N MET A 219 18.23 2.66 21.37
CA MET A 219 16.90 3.11 21.85
C MET A 219 16.94 3.90 23.17
N TYR A 220 18.00 3.72 23.97
CA TYR A 220 18.20 4.39 25.26
C TYR A 220 19.31 5.46 25.23
N GLY A 221 19.86 5.75 24.05
CA GLY A 221 20.88 6.79 23.88
C GLY A 221 20.28 8.20 23.80
N PHE A 222 21.07 9.20 24.20
CA PHE A 222 20.78 10.59 23.88
C PHE A 222 20.60 10.72 22.35
N ASN A 223 19.54 11.41 21.88
CA ASN A 223 19.15 11.55 20.46
C ASN A 223 18.60 10.30 19.74
N ALA A 224 18.08 9.27 20.44
CA ALA A 224 17.48 8.09 19.81
C ALA A 224 16.39 8.45 18.77
N GLY A 225 15.50 9.39 19.10
CA GLY A 225 14.44 9.86 18.19
C GLY A 225 14.97 10.45 16.88
N GLN A 226 16.06 11.22 16.94
CA GLN A 226 16.74 11.76 15.75
C GLN A 226 17.34 10.66 14.87
N HIS A 227 17.96 9.66 15.47
CA HIS A 227 18.52 8.53 14.72
C HIS A 227 17.42 7.74 14.02
N ILE A 228 16.28 7.55 14.68
CA ILE A 228 15.10 6.92 14.09
C ILE A 228 14.60 7.74 12.89
N ARG A 229 14.35 9.04 13.07
CA ARG A 229 13.89 9.92 11.98
C ARG A 229 14.85 9.92 10.78
N ARG A 230 16.17 9.98 11.01
CA ARG A 230 17.17 9.91 9.93
C ARG A 230 17.12 8.59 9.16
N LYS A 231 16.91 7.46 9.84
CA LYS A 231 16.77 6.16 9.17
C LYS A 231 15.47 6.08 8.36
N MET A 232 14.35 6.58 8.91
CA MET A 232 13.07 6.64 8.20
C MET A 232 13.12 7.56 6.97
N LEU A 233 13.94 8.62 7.02
CA LEU A 233 14.08 9.61 5.95
C LEU A 233 14.81 9.06 4.72
N ARG A 234 15.76 8.14 4.88
CA ARG A 234 16.59 7.65 3.77
C ARG A 234 15.78 6.97 2.64
N PRO A 235 14.83 6.07 2.92
CA PRO A 235 13.98 5.49 1.87
C PRO A 235 13.12 6.55 1.16
N LEU A 236 12.72 7.63 1.86
CA LEU A 236 11.89 8.67 1.26
C LEU A 236 12.60 9.45 0.15
N ILE A 237 13.92 9.44 0.05
CA ILE A 237 14.63 10.17 -1.03
C ILE A 237 14.85 9.32 -2.28
N GLU A 238 14.51 8.03 -2.24
CA GLU A 238 14.72 7.11 -3.36
C GLU A 238 13.70 7.33 -4.48
N LEU A 239 14.12 7.14 -5.73
CA LEU A 239 13.22 7.22 -6.88
C LEU A 239 12.52 5.88 -7.07
N HIS A 240 11.20 5.87 -6.97
CA HIS A 240 10.35 4.76 -7.37
C HIS A 240 9.66 5.05 -8.70
N ALA A 241 9.50 4.01 -9.50
CA ALA A 241 8.83 4.10 -10.79
C ALA A 241 7.46 3.42 -10.69
N PHE A 242 6.41 4.07 -11.18
CA PHE A 242 5.03 3.60 -11.13
C PHE A 242 4.46 3.48 -12.54
N ASP A 243 3.59 2.49 -12.77
CA ASP A 243 2.81 2.45 -13.99
C ASP A 243 1.99 3.74 -14.18
N LYS A 244 1.92 4.21 -15.42
CA LYS A 244 1.27 5.46 -15.78
C LYS A 244 -0.21 5.41 -15.43
N GLY A 245 -0.71 6.43 -14.73
CA GLY A 245 -2.08 6.38 -14.20
C GLY A 245 -2.69 7.74 -13.89
N ASP A 246 -3.39 7.82 -12.76
CA ASP A 246 -4.02 9.05 -12.29
C ASP A 246 -2.96 10.07 -11.85
N GLU A 247 -2.71 11.08 -12.68
CA GLU A 247 -1.77 12.18 -12.39
C GLU A 247 -2.07 12.87 -11.05
N GLN A 248 -3.34 12.98 -10.65
CA GLN A 248 -3.69 13.61 -9.38
C GLN A 248 -3.18 12.76 -8.21
N GLN A 249 -3.25 11.43 -8.30
CA GLN A 249 -2.70 10.55 -7.26
C GLN A 249 -1.19 10.70 -7.16
N MET A 250 -0.47 10.80 -8.28
CA MET A 250 0.97 11.03 -8.29
C MET A 250 1.34 12.37 -7.66
N ARG A 251 0.60 13.44 -7.98
CA ARG A 251 0.81 14.76 -7.35
C ARG A 251 0.60 14.73 -5.84
N VAL A 252 -0.47 14.07 -5.36
CA VAL A 252 -0.73 13.91 -3.92
C VAL A 252 0.37 13.07 -3.26
N LEU A 253 0.83 12.01 -3.92
CA LEU A 253 1.92 11.16 -3.41
C LEU A 253 3.22 11.96 -3.20
N GLU A 254 3.58 12.82 -4.16
CA GLU A 254 4.77 13.68 -4.08
C GLU A 254 4.64 14.79 -3.02
N ASP A 255 3.45 15.40 -2.91
CA ASP A 255 3.19 16.40 -1.88
C ASP A 255 3.32 15.78 -0.47
N VAL A 256 2.72 14.60 -0.26
CA VAL A 256 2.83 13.84 0.99
C VAL A 256 4.28 13.44 1.28
N ARG A 257 5.03 13.01 0.26
CA ARG A 257 6.46 12.72 0.39
C ARG A 257 7.25 13.95 0.86
N GLY A 258 7.01 15.11 0.26
CA GLY A 258 7.63 16.37 0.66
C GLY A 258 7.33 16.74 2.11
N LYS A 259 6.06 16.67 2.51
CA LYS A 259 5.62 16.92 3.90
C LYS A 259 6.22 15.92 4.90
N LEU A 260 6.32 14.64 4.53
CA LEU A 260 6.98 13.62 5.36
C LEU A 260 8.44 13.95 5.58
N ILE A 261 9.17 14.22 4.49
CA ILE A 261 10.58 14.63 4.53
C ILE A 261 10.75 15.86 5.43
N GLU A 262 9.94 16.89 5.23
CA GLU A 262 9.97 18.10 6.06
C GLU A 262 9.73 17.78 7.54
N SER A 263 8.73 16.97 7.86
CA SER A 263 8.40 16.58 9.24
C SER A 263 9.48 15.73 9.93
N MET A 264 10.26 14.99 9.16
CA MET A 264 11.35 14.15 9.68
C MET A 264 12.70 14.89 9.77
N THR A 265 12.79 16.09 9.18
CA THR A 265 14.03 16.86 9.07
C THR A 265 14.12 17.91 10.18
N ASP A 266 14.96 17.65 11.19
CA ASP A 266 15.22 18.61 12.27
C ASP A 266 15.94 19.87 11.74
N PRO A 267 15.36 21.07 11.88
CA PRO A 267 16.01 22.32 11.44
C PRO A 267 17.32 22.64 12.18
N ASN A 268 17.55 22.09 13.37
CA ASN A 268 18.75 22.31 14.17
C ASN A 268 19.86 21.27 13.90
N ASP A 269 19.57 20.23 13.13
CA ASP A 269 20.52 19.18 12.77
C ASP A 269 21.24 19.49 11.44
N VAL A 270 22.57 19.61 11.49
CA VAL A 270 23.42 19.89 10.32
C VAL A 270 23.25 18.84 9.21
N PHE A 271 23.10 17.56 9.56
CA PHE A 271 22.91 16.50 8.56
C PHE A 271 21.54 16.60 7.88
N ALA A 272 20.50 16.86 8.68
CA ALA A 272 19.15 17.08 8.18
C ALA A 272 19.07 18.32 7.28
N ARG A 273 19.79 19.39 7.63
CA ARG A 273 19.94 20.59 6.78
C ARG A 273 20.67 20.31 5.46
N MET A 274 21.71 19.47 5.47
CA MET A 274 22.37 19.05 4.23
C MET A 274 21.44 18.21 3.34
N GLN A 275 20.60 17.37 3.92
CA GLN A 275 19.60 16.60 3.16
C GLN A 275 18.56 17.49 2.46
N ARG A 276 18.18 18.64 3.03
CA ARG A 276 17.29 19.61 2.34
C ARG A 276 17.90 20.19 1.06
N LEU A 277 19.23 20.16 0.93
CA LEU A 277 19.94 20.67 -0.24
C LEU A 277 20.05 19.62 -1.36
N ILE A 278 19.77 18.34 -1.06
CA ILE A 278 19.76 17.28 -2.06
C ILE A 278 18.41 17.34 -2.78
N PRO A 279 18.37 17.61 -4.10
CA PRO A 279 17.13 17.58 -4.86
C PRO A 279 16.51 16.18 -4.76
N VAL A 280 15.30 16.11 -4.21
CA VAL A 280 14.54 14.85 -4.19
C VAL A 280 13.96 14.65 -5.58
N PRO A 281 14.37 13.60 -6.31
CA PRO A 281 13.87 13.39 -7.66
C PRO A 281 12.40 12.97 -7.60
N LYS A 282 11.62 13.44 -8.57
CA LYS A 282 10.22 13.01 -8.71
C LYS A 282 10.17 11.52 -9.06
N TYR A 283 9.13 10.85 -8.58
CA TYR A 283 8.73 9.54 -9.04
C TYR A 283 8.56 9.52 -10.55
N ALA A 284 9.01 8.44 -11.16
CA ALA A 284 8.90 8.24 -12.59
C ALA A 284 7.57 7.57 -12.91
N GLU A 285 6.91 8.02 -13.98
CA GLU A 285 5.81 7.29 -14.60
C GLU A 285 6.36 6.52 -15.81
N LEU A 286 6.02 5.24 -15.91
CA LEU A 286 6.43 4.37 -17.01
C LEU A 286 5.22 3.67 -17.62
N ASP A 287 5.31 3.31 -18.90
CA ASP A 287 4.39 2.31 -19.46
C ASP A 287 4.95 0.93 -19.11
N SER A 288 4.20 0.15 -18.34
CA SER A 288 4.62 -1.20 -17.92
C SER A 288 5.00 -2.09 -19.11
N LYS A 289 4.42 -1.87 -20.30
CA LYS A 289 4.71 -2.65 -21.52
C LYS A 289 6.08 -2.36 -22.11
N GLU A 290 6.65 -1.20 -21.82
CA GLU A 290 7.91 -0.74 -22.41
C GLU A 290 9.14 -1.14 -21.58
N THR A 291 8.93 -1.64 -20.35
CA THR A 291 10.02 -1.91 -19.42
C THR A 291 9.98 -3.31 -18.81
N LEU A 292 11.15 -3.93 -18.66
CA LEU A 292 11.26 -5.29 -18.13
C LEU A 292 10.71 -5.39 -16.70
N PHE A 293 11.13 -4.47 -15.84
CA PHE A 293 10.71 -4.44 -14.44
C PHE A 293 9.24 -4.04 -14.27
N GLY A 294 8.70 -3.21 -15.17
CA GLY A 294 7.26 -2.91 -15.21
C GLY A 294 6.44 -4.15 -15.51
N GLN A 295 6.79 -4.90 -16.57
CA GLN A 295 6.12 -6.17 -16.88
C GLN A 295 6.23 -7.20 -15.75
N ALA A 296 7.39 -7.25 -15.06
CA ALA A 296 7.56 -8.11 -13.89
C ALA A 296 6.65 -7.67 -12.73
N ALA A 297 6.50 -6.37 -12.47
CA ALA A 297 5.60 -5.86 -11.44
C ALA A 297 4.12 -6.18 -11.77
N ASP A 298 3.68 -5.98 -13.02
CA ASP A 298 2.32 -6.36 -13.47
C ASP A 298 2.04 -7.85 -13.24
N LEU A 299 2.98 -8.70 -13.69
CA LEU A 299 2.84 -10.14 -13.56
C LEU A 299 2.76 -10.58 -12.10
N ALA A 300 3.64 -10.04 -11.24
CA ALA A 300 3.62 -10.31 -9.82
C ALA A 300 2.33 -9.83 -9.15
N ALA A 301 1.82 -8.65 -9.51
CA ALA A 301 0.56 -8.13 -9.01
C ALA A 301 -0.64 -9.01 -9.41
N GLY A 302 -0.63 -9.54 -10.64
CA GLY A 302 -1.63 -10.48 -11.12
C GLY A 302 -1.58 -11.85 -10.44
N ILE A 303 -0.38 -12.39 -10.20
CA ILE A 303 -0.17 -13.62 -9.41
C ILE A 303 -0.69 -13.41 -7.98
N ALA A 304 -0.27 -12.33 -7.31
CA ALA A 304 -0.71 -11.98 -5.97
C ALA A 304 -2.24 -11.82 -5.90
N SER A 305 -2.85 -11.14 -6.88
CA SER A 305 -4.31 -10.98 -6.95
C SER A 305 -5.05 -12.31 -7.03
N THR A 306 -4.51 -13.26 -7.79
CA THR A 306 -5.09 -14.61 -7.91
C THR A 306 -4.99 -15.39 -6.60
N HIS A 307 -3.84 -15.33 -5.92
CA HIS A 307 -3.69 -15.96 -4.61
C HIS A 307 -4.57 -15.33 -3.54
N PHE A 308 -4.65 -14.00 -3.50
CA PHE A 308 -5.55 -13.29 -2.59
C PHE A 308 -7.02 -13.66 -2.82
N GLN A 309 -7.43 -13.80 -4.08
CA GLN A 309 -8.79 -14.21 -4.42
C GLN A 309 -9.11 -15.64 -3.97
N ARG A 310 -8.16 -16.57 -4.11
CA ARG A 310 -8.34 -18.00 -3.77
C ARG A 310 -8.25 -18.26 -2.26
N GLU A 311 -7.29 -17.63 -1.59
CA GLU A 311 -6.84 -18.00 -0.24
C GLU A 311 -6.85 -16.82 0.76
N GLY A 312 -7.29 -15.64 0.31
CA GLY A 312 -7.27 -14.42 1.12
C GLY A 312 -5.86 -13.95 1.46
N ILE A 313 -5.74 -13.19 2.55
CA ILE A 313 -4.45 -12.68 3.02
C ILE A 313 -3.48 -13.81 3.41
N ALA A 314 -3.99 -14.96 3.86
CA ALA A 314 -3.20 -16.12 4.24
C ALA A 314 -2.38 -16.68 3.06
N GLY A 315 -2.98 -16.69 1.86
CA GLY A 315 -2.28 -17.15 0.65
C GLY A 315 -1.13 -16.25 0.24
N LEU A 316 -1.22 -14.94 0.52
CA LEU A 316 -0.13 -14.00 0.28
C LEU A 316 0.98 -14.16 1.31
N VAL A 317 0.64 -14.13 2.60
CA VAL A 317 1.61 -14.18 3.70
C VAL A 317 2.38 -15.51 3.74
N SER A 318 1.81 -16.59 3.23
CA SER A 318 2.49 -17.90 3.11
C SER A 318 3.49 -17.99 1.96
N ARG A 319 3.49 -17.04 1.02
CA ARG A 319 4.29 -17.10 -0.22
C ARG A 319 5.22 -15.92 -0.42
N PHE A 320 4.80 -14.74 0.02
CA PHE A 320 5.58 -13.52 -0.08
C PHE A 320 6.19 -13.20 1.27
N GLU A 321 7.51 -13.02 1.27
CA GLU A 321 8.27 -12.61 2.45
C GLU A 321 7.84 -11.23 2.92
N HIS A 322 7.45 -10.36 1.98
CA HIS A 322 6.95 -9.04 2.28
C HIS A 322 5.49 -8.81 1.89
N VAL A 323 4.60 -8.76 2.90
CA VAL A 323 3.21 -8.33 2.76
C VAL A 323 2.90 -7.17 3.71
N THR A 324 2.33 -6.10 3.16
CA THR A 324 1.68 -5.02 3.90
C THR A 324 0.18 -5.09 3.65
N TYR A 325 -0.65 -5.14 4.69
CA TYR A 325 -2.11 -5.13 4.58
C TYR A 325 -2.67 -3.93 5.34
N ASN A 326 -3.43 -3.07 4.66
CA ASN A 326 -4.03 -1.87 5.24
C ASN A 326 -3.01 -1.04 6.05
N GLY A 327 -1.84 -0.81 5.43
CA GLY A 327 -0.73 -0.03 5.98
C GLY A 327 0.09 -0.70 7.09
N LYS A 328 -0.21 -1.95 7.46
CA LYS A 328 0.53 -2.70 8.49
C LYS A 328 1.33 -3.84 7.87
N ARG A 329 2.59 -3.96 8.28
CA ARG A 329 3.41 -5.16 8.07
C ARG A 329 2.65 -6.37 8.62
N THR A 330 2.39 -7.38 7.78
CA THR A 330 1.53 -8.51 8.12
C THR A 330 2.32 -9.81 8.11
N ARG A 331 2.23 -10.58 9.20
CA ARG A 331 2.89 -11.88 9.37
C ARG A 331 1.86 -12.97 9.65
N GLY A 332 2.31 -14.22 9.74
CA GLY A 332 1.44 -15.38 9.98
C GLY A 332 0.56 -15.24 11.24
N SER A 333 1.08 -14.59 12.29
CA SER A 333 0.35 -14.30 13.53
C SER A 333 -0.86 -13.37 13.36
N ASP A 334 -0.88 -12.55 12.31
CA ASP A 334 -1.95 -11.57 12.07
C ASP A 334 -3.14 -12.15 11.30
N ILE A 335 -2.95 -13.31 10.66
CA ILE A 335 -3.94 -13.90 9.73
C ILE A 335 -5.27 -14.15 10.44
N ALA A 336 -5.26 -14.78 11.62
CA ALA A 336 -6.49 -15.11 12.34
C ALA A 336 -7.32 -13.85 12.67
N ARG A 337 -6.66 -12.76 13.08
CA ARG A 337 -7.30 -11.47 13.35
C ARG A 337 -7.92 -10.89 12.08
N ILE A 338 -7.18 -10.85 10.97
CA ILE A 338 -7.66 -10.28 9.70
C ILE A 338 -8.82 -11.11 9.13
N THR A 339 -8.71 -12.44 9.18
CA THR A 339 -9.79 -13.34 8.73
C THR A 339 -11.05 -13.15 9.57
N HIS A 340 -10.91 -12.97 10.88
CA HIS A 340 -12.04 -12.65 11.76
C HIS A 340 -12.67 -11.29 11.42
N GLU A 341 -11.86 -10.26 11.18
CA GLU A 341 -12.33 -8.93 10.75
C GLU A 341 -13.14 -8.99 9.44
N LEU A 342 -12.70 -9.81 8.47
CA LEU A 342 -13.39 -10.01 7.20
C LEU A 342 -14.64 -10.92 7.30
N GLY A 343 -14.72 -11.73 8.35
CA GLY A 343 -15.82 -12.67 8.64
C GLY A 343 -16.99 -12.05 9.40
N ARG A 344 -16.84 -10.85 9.97
CA ARG A 344 -17.94 -10.05 10.53
C ARG A 344 -18.85 -9.59 9.39
N ARG A 345 -19.87 -10.38 9.06
CA ARG A 345 -20.90 -10.02 8.07
C ARG A 345 -22.26 -9.99 8.73
#